data_AF-A0A7C6S699-F1
#
_entry.id   AF-A0A7C6S699-F1
#
_cell.length_a   1.000
_cell.length_b   1.000
_cell.length_c   1.000
_cell.angle_alpha   90.00
_cell.angle_beta   90.00
_cell.angle_gamma   90.00
#
_symmetry.space_group_name_H-M   'P 1'
#
loop_
_entity.id
_entity.type
_entity.pdbx_description
1 polymer ?
#
loop_
_entity_poly.entity_id
_entity_poly.type
_entity_poly.pdbx_seq_one_letter_code
_entity_poly.pdbx_strand_id
1 'polypeptide(L)'
;MLKTTVGKPLEKALDIIGEILAFIVILVLAFSYINTVFEITDHALLLTILGYVQTYATIAVVAVVGLEFVIDKGLILTIIYLALVAVVLIFSFMPAVQEELLAFIKK
;
A
#
# COMPACT_ATOMS: atom_id res chain seq x y z
N MET A 1 -9.33 7.87 -30.32
CA MET A 1 -10.00 7.28 -29.13
C MET A 1 -9.89 5.76 -29.22
N LEU A 2 -8.77 5.18 -28.82
CA LEU A 2 -8.68 3.75 -28.55
C LEU A 2 -9.02 3.57 -27.08
N LYS A 3 -10.32 3.53 -26.78
CA LYS A 3 -10.83 3.14 -25.47
C LYS A 3 -10.70 1.62 -25.41
N THR A 4 -9.51 1.12 -25.11
CA THR A 4 -9.25 -0.30 -24.93
C THR A 4 -10.18 -0.81 -23.85
N THR A 5 -11.12 -1.65 -24.26
CA THR A 5 -12.20 -2.28 -23.49
C THR A 5 -11.73 -3.18 -22.34
N VAL A 6 -10.40 -3.31 -22.16
CA VAL A 6 -9.76 -4.16 -21.14
C VAL A 6 -9.67 -3.46 -19.78
N GLY A 7 -9.70 -2.11 -19.71
CA GLY A 7 -9.57 -1.36 -18.46
C GLY A 7 -10.78 -1.46 -17.52
N LYS A 8 -12.00 -1.42 -18.06
CA LYS A 8 -13.23 -1.37 -17.27
C LYS A 8 -13.45 -2.51 -16.25
N PRO A 9 -13.26 -3.79 -16.59
CA PRO A 9 -13.42 -4.85 -15.60
C PRO A 9 -12.32 -4.81 -14.52
N LEU A 10 -11.12 -4.36 -14.86
CA LEU A 10 -10.00 -4.23 -13.92
C LEU A 10 -10.18 -3.02 -13.01
N GLU A 11 -10.56 -1.86 -13.55
CA GLU A 11 -10.97 -0.65 -12.81
C GLU A 11 -12.01 -1.02 -11.74
N LYS A 12 -13.09 -1.70 -12.14
CA LYS A 12 -14.14 -2.11 -11.20
C LYS A 12 -13.67 -3.11 -10.14
N ALA A 13 -12.73 -4.00 -10.47
CA ALA A 13 -12.15 -4.92 -9.49
C ALA A 13 -11.26 -4.18 -8.49
N LEU A 14 -10.45 -3.22 -8.97
CA LEU A 14 -9.58 -2.39 -8.14
C LEU A 14 -10.39 -1.49 -7.21
N ASP A 15 -11.48 -0.90 -7.69
CA ASP A 15 -12.43 -0.10 -6.90
C ASP A 15 -12.97 -0.90 -5.70
N ILE A 16 -13.59 -2.06 -5.96
CA ILE A 16 -14.13 -2.93 -4.90
C ILE A 16 -13.06 -3.36 -3.90
N ILE A 17 -11.88 -3.77 -4.38
CA ILE A 17 -10.79 -4.21 -3.51
C ILE A 17 -10.24 -3.03 -2.70
N GLY A 18 -10.11 -1.86 -3.32
CA GLY A 18 -9.64 -0.63 -2.70
C GLY A 18 -10.55 -0.18 -1.57
N GLU A 19 -11.87 -0.17 -1.81
CA GLU A 19 -12.88 0.16 -0.81
C GLU A 19 -12.84 -0.79 0.39
N ILE A 20 -12.82 -2.11 0.14
CA ILE A 20 -12.79 -3.12 1.22
C ILE A 20 -11.50 -3.00 2.02
N LEU A 21 -10.35 -2.89 1.36
CA LEU A 21 -9.06 -2.74 2.05
C LEU A 21 -9.01 -1.44 2.85
N ALA A 22 -9.49 -0.32 2.30
CA ALA A 22 -9.55 0.95 3.00
C ALA A 22 -10.41 0.86 4.27
N PHE A 23 -11.55 0.17 4.19
CA PHE A 23 -12.41 -0.07 5.34
C PHE A 23 -11.73 -0.91 6.43
N ILE A 24 -10.99 -1.95 6.06
CA ILE A 24 -10.22 -2.76 7.03
C ILE A 24 -9.11 -1.93 7.67
N VAL A 25 -8.38 -1.14 6.88
CA VAL A 25 -7.29 -0.29 7.37
C VAL A 25 -7.79 0.74 8.36
N ILE A 26 -8.92 1.40 8.10
CA ILE A 26 -9.44 2.40 9.03
C ILE A 26 -9.87 1.77 10.37
N LEU A 27 -10.37 0.52 10.37
CA LEU A 27 -10.66 -0.21 11.61
C LEU A 27 -9.38 -0.52 12.40
N VAL A 28 -8.33 -0.98 11.73
CA VAL A 28 -7.03 -1.26 12.37
C VAL A 28 -6.45 0.02 12.95
N LEU A 29 -6.45 1.12 12.18
CA LEU A 29 -5.98 2.43 12.64
C LEU A 29 -6.77 2.92 13.86
N ALA A 30 -8.10 2.88 13.79
CA ALA A 30 -8.96 3.30 14.89
C ALA A 30 -8.64 2.49 16.16
N PHE A 31 -8.54 1.17 16.06
CA PHE A 31 -8.17 0.32 17.18
C PHE A 31 -6.77 0.66 17.73
N SER A 32 -5.75 0.83 16.88
CA SER A 32 -4.39 1.23 17.32
C SER A 32 -4.39 2.54 18.12
N TYR A 33 -5.09 3.57 17.63
CA TYR A 33 -5.15 4.88 18.29
C TYR A 33 -5.95 4.82 19.60
N ILE A 34 -7.08 4.12 19.62
CA ILE A 34 -7.85 3.90 20.85
C ILE A 34 -6.98 3.15 21.86
N ASN A 35 -6.26 2.11 21.44
CA ASN A 35 -5.39 1.34 22.32
C ASN A 35 -4.26 2.19 22.94
N THR A 36 -3.75 3.18 22.21
CA THR A 36 -2.72 4.10 22.72
C THR A 36 -3.25 5.00 23.84
N VAL A 37 -4.54 5.36 23.82
CA VAL A 37 -5.15 6.26 24.81
C VAL A 37 -5.68 5.48 26.01
N PHE A 38 -6.29 4.31 25.76
CA PHE A 38 -7.02 3.55 26.77
C PHE A 38 -6.28 2.30 27.27
N GLU A 39 -5.12 1.98 26.69
CA GLU A 39 -4.29 0.83 27.06
C GLU A 39 -5.09 -0.50 27.12
N ILE A 40 -5.97 -0.72 26.13
CA ILE A 40 -6.85 -1.91 26.07
C ILE A 40 -6.03 -3.22 26.09
N THR A 41 -4.85 -3.22 25.46
CA THR A 41 -3.91 -4.34 25.47
C THR A 41 -2.46 -3.86 25.44
N ASP A 42 -1.62 -4.53 26.21
CA ASP A 42 -0.16 -4.37 26.32
C ASP A 42 0.61 -5.53 25.68
N HIS A 43 -0.08 -6.44 24.99
CA HIS A 43 0.53 -7.66 24.48
C HIS A 43 1.51 -7.36 23.35
N ALA A 44 2.81 -7.41 23.67
CA ALA A 44 3.89 -6.95 22.79
C ALA A 44 3.85 -7.57 21.38
N LEU A 45 3.57 -8.88 21.27
CA LEU A 45 3.47 -9.56 19.98
C LEU A 45 2.30 -9.01 19.15
N LEU A 46 1.14 -8.82 19.79
CA LEU A 46 -0.07 -8.33 19.10
C LEU A 46 0.14 -6.89 18.62
N LEU A 47 0.73 -6.02 19.43
CA LEU A 47 1.07 -4.65 19.04
C LEU A 47 2.09 -4.61 17.89
N THR A 48 3.06 -5.51 17.89
CA THR A 48 4.04 -5.63 16.79
C THR A 48 3.36 -6.03 15.48
N ILE A 49 2.50 -7.05 15.51
CA ILE A 49 1.72 -7.47 14.33
C ILE A 49 0.83 -6.32 13.85
N LEU A 50 0.16 -5.64 14.77
CA LEU A 50 -0.73 -4.51 14.46
C LEU A 50 0.03 -3.39 13.74
N GLY A 51 1.26 -3.07 14.18
CA GLY A 51 2.12 -2.09 13.53
C GLY A 51 2.53 -2.50 12.11
N TYR A 52 2.87 -3.77 11.89
CA TYR A 52 3.15 -4.27 10.54
C TYR A 52 1.91 -4.25 9.64
N VAL A 53 0.76 -4.70 10.16
CA VAL A 53 -0.52 -4.66 9.43
C VAL A 53 -0.86 -3.23 9.06
N GLN A 54 -0.76 -2.28 9.99
CA GLN A 54 -1.03 -0.87 9.74
C GLN A 54 -0.15 -0.32 8.62
N THR A 55 1.16 -0.57 8.67
CA THR A 55 2.12 -0.07 7.68
C THR A 55 1.85 -0.66 6.30
N TYR A 56 1.82 -2.00 6.20
CA TYR A 56 1.73 -2.68 4.92
C TYR A 56 0.33 -2.63 4.30
N ALA A 57 -0.73 -2.66 5.11
CA ALA A 57 -2.09 -2.50 4.60
C ALA A 57 -2.33 -1.07 4.11
N THR A 58 -1.75 -0.05 4.74
CA THR A 58 -1.82 1.34 4.24
C THR A 58 -1.12 1.46 2.88
N ILE A 59 0.08 0.88 2.72
CA ILE A 59 0.79 0.85 1.44
C ILE A 59 -0.06 0.14 0.37
N ALA A 60 -0.68 -0.99 0.72
CA ALA A 60 -1.54 -1.74 -0.19
C ALA A 60 -2.76 -0.94 -0.64
N VAL A 61 -3.46 -0.26 0.28
CA VAL A 61 -4.59 0.62 -0.07
C VAL A 61 -4.16 1.73 -1.01
N VAL A 62 -3.08 2.44 -0.68
CA VAL A 62 -2.57 3.53 -1.52
C VAL A 62 -2.21 3.00 -2.91
N ALA A 63 -1.57 1.83 -3.00
CA ALA A 63 -1.20 1.18 -4.25
C ALA A 63 -2.42 0.81 -5.12
N VAL A 64 -3.48 0.26 -4.51
CA VAL A 64 -4.68 -0.18 -5.23
C VAL A 64 -5.51 1.02 -5.70
N VAL A 65 -5.83 1.96 -4.81
CA VAL A 65 -6.64 3.14 -5.12
C VAL A 65 -5.93 4.08 -6.08
N GLY A 66 -4.61 4.24 -5.94
CA GLY A 66 -3.86 5.04 -6.89
C GLY A 66 -3.73 4.36 -8.26
N LEU A 67 -3.66 3.02 -8.32
CA LEU A 67 -3.66 2.28 -9.58
C LEU A 67 -5.01 2.45 -10.29
N GLU A 68 -6.11 2.29 -9.57
CA GLU A 68 -7.47 2.56 -10.05
C GLU A 68 -7.57 3.98 -10.63
N PHE A 69 -7.07 4.99 -9.92
CA PHE A 69 -7.10 6.36 -10.39
C PHE A 69 -6.32 6.59 -11.70
N VAL A 70 -5.18 5.93 -11.89
CA VAL A 70 -4.31 6.17 -13.06
C VAL A 70 -4.61 5.27 -14.25
N ILE A 71 -5.31 4.15 -14.07
CA ILE A 71 -5.47 3.13 -15.13
C ILE A 71 -6.23 3.67 -16.35
N ASP A 72 -7.17 4.58 -16.14
CA ASP A 72 -7.95 5.21 -17.22
C ASP A 72 -7.37 6.52 -17.74
N LYS A 73 -6.27 7.02 -17.13
CA LYS A 73 -5.61 8.28 -17.51
C LYS A 73 -4.53 8.10 -18.58
N GLY A 74 -4.17 6.85 -18.89
CA GLY A 74 -3.26 6.49 -19.97
C GLY A 74 -2.01 5.76 -19.50
N LEU A 75 -1.47 4.92 -20.39
CA LEU A 75 -0.41 3.95 -20.10
C LEU A 75 0.87 4.55 -19.50
N ILE A 76 1.26 5.76 -19.93
CA ILE A 76 2.46 6.43 -19.40
C ILE A 76 2.30 6.74 -17.91
N LEU A 77 1.15 7.29 -17.50
CA LEU A 77 0.88 7.60 -16.10
C LEU A 77 0.78 6.33 -15.26
N THR A 78 0.17 5.27 -15.79
CA THR A 78 0.11 3.96 -15.13
C THR A 78 1.50 3.39 -14.87
N ILE A 79 2.42 3.46 -15.85
CA ILE A 79 3.79 2.97 -15.68
C ILE A 79 4.55 3.78 -14.62
N ILE A 80 4.45 5.12 -14.66
CA ILE A 80 5.10 5.98 -13.67
C ILE A 80 4.60 5.63 -12.27
N TYR A 81 3.29 5.47 -12.12
CA TYR A 81 2.69 5.12 -10.84
C TYR A 81 3.15 3.74 -10.34
N LEU A 82 3.16 2.72 -11.21
CA LEU A 82 3.65 1.37 -10.87
C LEU A 82 5.13 1.40 -10.47
N ALA A 83 5.96 2.22 -11.11
CA ALA A 83 7.36 2.40 -10.73
C ALA A 83 7.50 3.01 -9.33
N LEU A 84 6.67 4.00 -8.99
CA LEU A 84 6.64 4.59 -7.64
C LEU A 84 6.20 3.57 -6.58
N VAL A 85 5.15 2.80 -6.85
CA VAL A 85 4.69 1.71 -5.96
C VAL A 85 5.80 0.67 -5.77
N ALA A 86 6.50 0.28 -6.84
CA ALA A 86 7.60 -0.68 -6.78
C ALA A 86 8.75 -0.17 -5.90
N VAL A 87 9.11 1.11 -6.02
CA VAL A 87 10.08 1.76 -5.11
C VAL A 87 9.60 1.63 -3.67
N VAL A 88 8.37 2.07 -3.37
CA VAL A 88 7.84 1.98 -1.99
C VAL A 88 7.89 0.55 -1.47
N LEU A 89 7.49 -0.45 -2.25
CA LEU A 89 7.49 -1.86 -1.84
C LEU A 89 8.91 -2.40 -1.59
N ILE A 90 9.85 -2.17 -2.51
CA ILE A 90 11.24 -2.65 -2.37
C ILE A 90 11.84 -2.07 -1.09
N PHE A 91 11.71 -0.76 -0.90
CA PHE A 91 12.22 -0.11 0.30
C PHE A 91 11.41 -0.47 1.56
N SER A 92 10.13 -0.84 1.49
CA SER A 92 9.36 -1.20 2.70
C SER A 92 9.54 -2.66 3.15
N PHE A 93 9.87 -3.57 2.25
CA PHE A 93 9.94 -5.01 2.53
C PHE A 93 11.36 -5.59 2.55
N MET A 94 12.34 -4.91 1.96
CA MET A 94 13.66 -5.49 1.73
C MET A 94 14.79 -4.64 2.34
N PRO A 95 14.93 -4.61 3.68
CA PRO A 95 16.00 -3.86 4.35
C PRO A 95 17.40 -4.27 3.85
N ALA A 96 17.61 -5.56 3.58
CA ALA A 96 18.86 -6.05 2.98
C ALA A 96 19.16 -5.43 1.60
N VAL A 97 18.14 -5.23 0.76
CA VAL A 97 18.31 -4.57 -0.55
C VAL A 97 18.65 -3.08 -0.37
N GLN A 98 18.15 -2.43 0.68
CA GLN A 98 18.55 -1.06 1.01
C GLN A 98 20.04 -1.00 1.37
N GLU A 99 20.51 -1.92 2.20
CA GLU A 99 21.90 -1.99 2.63
C GLU A 99 22.84 -2.23 1.45
N GLU A 100 22.51 -3.15 0.54
CA GLU A 100 23.29 -3.43 -0.66
C GLU A 100 23.31 -2.27 -1.65
N LEU A 101 22.18 -1.58 -1.87
CA LEU A 101 22.12 -0.39 -2.72
C LEU A 101 22.93 0.76 -2.14
N LEU A 102 22.85 1.00 -0.83
CA LEU A 102 23.65 2.01 -0.16
C LEU A 102 25.14 1.69 -0.23
N ALA A 103 25.52 0.42 -0.14
CA ALA A 103 26.90 -0.03 -0.32
C ALA A 103 27.39 0.18 -1.76
N PHE A 104 26.54 -0.01 -2.77
CA PHE A 104 26.88 0.25 -4.17
C PHE A 104 27.05 1.75 -4.47
N ILE A 105 26.17 2.61 -3.95
CA ILE A 105 26.22 4.08 -4.19
C ILE A 105 27.42 4.73 -3.50
N LYS A 106 27.83 4.21 -2.34
CA LYS A 106 28.99 4.72 -1.58
C LYS A 106 30.34 4.27 -2.16
N LYS A 107 30.34 3.45 -3.21
CA LYS A 107 31.53 2.92 -3.88
C LYS A 107 31.90 3.77 -5.08
#